data_AF-A0A6B2FKL6-F1
#
_entry.id   AF-A0A6B2FKL6-F1
#
_cell.length_a   1.000
_cell.length_b   1.000
_cell.length_c   1.000
_cell.angle_alpha   90.00
_cell.angle_beta   90.00
_cell.angle_gamma   90.00
#
_symmetry.space_group_name_H-M   'P 1'
#
loop_
_entity.id
_entity.type
_entity.pdbx_description
1 polymer ?
#
loop_
_entity_poly.entity_id
_entity_poly.type
_entity_poly.pdbx_seq_one_letter_code
_entity_poly.pdbx_strand_id
1 'polypeptide(L)' 'MIIPDHSIRGFEESSRPVIIFRNEDGTFASGFVLRDDEYVTSERMTREAIKAAGLPMVEITESSF' A
#
# COMPACT_ATOMS: atom_id res chain seq x y z
N MET A 1 8.02 18.55 1.48
CA MET A 1 6.56 18.35 1.55
C MET A 1 6.18 18.36 3.02
N ILE A 2 5.28 19.25 3.42
CA ILE A 2 4.70 19.27 4.77
C ILE A 2 3.25 18.80 4.59
N ILE A 3 2.87 17.70 5.24
CA ILE A 3 1.50 17.16 5.18
C ILE A 3 0.86 17.45 6.53
N PRO A 4 -0.25 18.20 6.58
CA PRO A 4 -1.01 18.37 7.81
C PRO A 4 -1.61 17.02 8.26
N ASP A 5 -1.53 16.73 9.54
CA ASP A 5 -2.09 15.53 10.18
C ASP A 5 -3.55 15.25 9.81
N HIS A 6 -4.41 16.26 9.87
CA HIS A 6 -5.84 16.18 9.52
C HIS A 6 -6.09 15.83 8.04
N SER A 7 -5.08 15.91 7.18
CA SER A 7 -5.18 15.53 5.77
C SER A 7 -5.05 14.02 5.54
N ILE A 8 -4.64 13.25 6.57
CA ILE A 8 -4.52 11.79 6.53
C ILE A 8 -5.57 11.19 7.47
N ARG A 9 -6.52 10.44 6.90
CA ARG A 9 -7.59 9.82 7.70
C ARG A 9 -7.01 8.83 8.72
N GLY A 10 -7.37 9.02 9.99
CA GLY A 10 -6.99 8.15 11.11
C GLY A 10 -5.60 8.42 11.69
N PHE A 11 -4.92 9.49 11.27
CA PHE A 11 -3.53 9.77 11.67
C PHE A 11 -3.38 10.12 13.15
N GLU A 12 -4.26 10.96 13.70
CA GLU A 12 -4.20 11.39 15.10
C GLU A 12 -4.50 10.24 16.10
N GLU A 13 -5.12 9.17 15.61
CA GLU A 13 -5.58 8.04 16.43
C GLU A 13 -4.62 6.83 16.38
N SER A 14 -3.48 6.95 15.68
CA SER A 14 -2.63 5.79 15.38
C SER A 14 -1.16 6.14 15.16
N SER A 15 -0.26 5.30 15.70
CA SER A 15 1.19 5.35 15.45
C SER A 15 1.66 4.43 14.31
N ARG A 16 0.74 3.85 13.52
CA ARG A 16 1.01 2.88 12.46
C ARG A 16 1.56 3.55 11.19
N PRO A 17 2.18 2.78 10.27
CA PRO A 17 2.67 3.31 9.01
C PRO A 17 1.55 3.95 8.16
N VAL A 18 1.93 4.94 7.36
CA VAL A 18 1.02 5.65 6.45
C VAL A 18 1.42 5.46 5.00
N ILE A 19 0.43 5.34 4.13
CA ILE A 19 0.60 5.41 2.68
C ILE A 19 0.27 6.83 2.23
N ILE A 20 1.16 7.40 1.41
CA ILE A 20 0.98 8.72 0.81
C ILE A 20 0.93 8.57 -0.70
N PHE A 21 -0.17 9.05 -1.29
CA PHE A 21 -0.28 9.27 -2.72
C PHE A 21 0.10 10.71 -3.05
N ARG A 22 0.85 10.86 -4.13
CA ARG A 22 1.35 12.16 -4.60
C ARG A 22 0.80 12.46 -5.97
N ASN A 23 0.57 13.75 -6.23
CA ASN A 23 0.33 14.23 -7.59
C ASN A 23 1.61 14.10 -8.43
N GLU A 24 1.49 14.26 -9.75
CA GLU A 24 2.64 14.19 -10.67
C GLU A 24 3.72 15.24 -10.36
N ASP A 25 3.30 16.42 -9.90
CA ASP A 25 4.20 17.50 -9.45
C ASP A 25 4.88 17.21 -8.09
N GLY A 26 4.54 16.08 -7.47
CA GLY A 26 5.10 15.63 -6.22
C GLY A 26 4.45 16.23 -4.97
N THR A 27 3.38 17.02 -5.09
CA THR A 27 2.57 17.49 -3.96
C THR A 27 1.72 16.37 -3.36
N PHE A 28 1.20 16.58 -2.16
CA PHE A 28 0.32 15.62 -1.49
C PHE A 28 -1.02 15.54 -2.22
N ALA A 29 -1.46 14.32 -2.55
CA ALA A 29 -2.79 14.08 -3.12
C ALA A 29 -3.73 13.51 -2.05
N SER A 30 -3.33 12.43 -1.40
CA SER A 30 -4.12 11.76 -0.36
C SER A 30 -3.25 10.81 0.45
N GLY A 31 -3.80 10.26 1.53
CA GLY A 31 -3.13 9.22 2.31
C GLY A 31 -4.05 8.58 3.34
N PHE A 32 -3.62 7.45 3.87
CA PHE A 32 -4.32 6.74 4.93
C PHE A 32 -3.34 5.94 5.79
N VAL A 33 -3.79 5.63 7.00
CA VAL A 33 -3.09 4.78 7.95
C VAL A 33 -3.36 3.31 7.61
N LEU A 34 -2.31 2.49 7.50
CA LEU A 34 -2.45 1.05 7.31
C LEU A 34 -3.16 0.41 8.52
N ARG A 35 -3.99 -0.61 8.27
CA ARG A 35 -4.54 -1.44 9.34
C ARG A 35 -3.45 -2.32 9.96
N ASP A 36 -3.76 -2.92 11.10
CA ASP A 36 -2.80 -3.69 11.91
C ASP A 36 -2.22 -4.90 11.17
N ASP A 37 -2.95 -5.43 10.22
CA ASP A 37 -2.64 -6.62 9.43
C ASP A 37 -2.31 -6.29 7.96
N GLU A 38 -2.19 -5.01 7.61
CA GLU A 38 -1.85 -4.56 6.26
C GLU A 38 -0.37 -4.18 6.16
N TYR A 39 0.24 -4.48 5.01
CA TYR A 39 1.63 -4.14 4.72
C TYR A 39 1.82 -3.86 3.22
N VAL A 40 2.88 -3.11 2.89
CA VAL A 40 3.29 -2.87 1.51
C VAL A 40 4.42 -3.81 1.15
N THR A 41 4.31 -4.43 -0.02
CA THR A 41 5.33 -5.29 -0.59
C THR A 41 5.38 -5.10 -2.10
N SER A 42 6.52 -5.40 -2.71
CA SER A 42 6.60 -5.48 -4.17
C SER A 42 5.95 -6.77 -4.67
N GLU A 43 5.42 -6.75 -5.89
CA GLU A 43 4.87 -7.94 -6.53
C GLU A 43 5.89 -9.09 -6.55
N ARG A 44 7.16 -8.78 -6.85
CA ARG A 44 8.26 -9.75 -6.82
C ARG A 44 8.40 -10.44 -5.46
N MET A 45 8.43 -9.66 -4.38
CA MET A 45 8.55 -10.21 -3.03
C MET A 45 7.33 -11.06 -2.65
N THR A 46 6.12 -10.63 -3.04
CA THR A 46 4.90 -11.44 -2.84
C THR A 46 4.99 -12.76 -3.56
N ARG A 47 5.42 -12.77 -4.83
CA ARG A 47 5.59 -14.00 -5.64
C ARG A 47 6.62 -14.94 -5.03
N GLU A 48 7.75 -14.42 -4.58
CA GLU A 48 8.79 -15.20 -3.89
C GLU A 48 8.27 -15.82 -2.59
N ALA A 49 7.52 -15.06 -1.79
CA ALA A 49 6.92 -15.56 -0.55
C ALA A 49 5.87 -16.66 -0.79
N ILE A 50 4.97 -16.48 -1.77
CA ILE A 50 3.97 -17.49 -2.17
C ILE A 50 4.66 -18.80 -2.58
N LYS A 51 5.72 -18.68 -3.40
CA LYS A 51 6.51 -19.85 -3.84
C LYS A 51 7.18 -20.55 -2.67
N ALA A 52 7.79 -19.80 -1.74
CA ALA A 52 8.44 -20.36 -0.56
C ALA A 52 7.44 -21.05 0.38
N ALA A 53 6.21 -20.56 0.45
CA ALA A 53 5.12 -21.16 1.23
C ALA A 53 4.50 -22.41 0.57
N GLY A 54 4.91 -22.75 -0.67
CA GLY A 54 4.34 -23.88 -1.42
C GLY A 54 2.88 -23.66 -1.84
N LEU A 55 2.41 -22.42 -1.85
CA LEU A 55 1.04 -22.07 -2.22
C LEU A 55 0.91 -21.99 -3.76
N PRO A 56 -0.23 -22.41 -4.32
CA PRO A 56 -0.48 -22.28 -5.76
C PRO A 56 -0.57 -20.80 -6.14
N MET A 57 0.21 -20.39 -7.13
CA MET A 57 0.14 -19.04 -7.71
C MET A 57 -0.87 -19.07 -8.85
N VAL A 58 -2.03 -18.45 -8.66
CA VAL A 58 -3.00 -18.24 -9.75
C VAL A 58 -2.60 -16.94 -10.44
N GLU A 59 -2.04 -17.05 -11.64
CA GLU A 59 -1.84 -15.87 -12.48
C GLU A 59 -3.21 -15.47 -13.05
N ILE A 60 -3.73 -14.35 -12.56
CA ILE A 60 -4.87 -13.70 -13.18
C ILE A 60 -4.32 -12.99 -14.41
N THR A 61 -4.40 -13.64 -15.57
CA THR A 61 -4.22 -12.93 -16.83
C THR A 61 -5.41 -11.99 -16.99
N GLU A 62 -5.15 -10.68 -17.02
CA GLU A 62 -6.16 -9.71 -17.44
C GLU A 62 -6.62 -10.12 -18.84
N SER A 63 -7.79 -10.75 -18.90
CA SER A 63 -8.49 -10.96 -20.16
C SER A 63 -8.90 -9.56 -20.61
N SER A 64 -8.22 -9.03 -21.62
CA SER A 64 -8.56 -7.76 -22.22
C SER A 64 -10.02 -7.81 -22.67
N PHE A 65 -10.88 -7.01 -22.04
CA PHE A 65 -12.23 -6.71 -22.49
C PHE A 65 -12.21 -5.42 -23.33
#